data_AF-A0A1Q9N445-F1
#
_entry.id   AF-A0A1Q9N445-F1
#
_cell.length_a   1.000
_cell.length_b   1.000
_cell.length_c   1.000
_cell.angle_alpha   90.00
_cell.angle_beta   90.00
_cell.angle_gamma   90.00
#
_symmetry.space_group_name_H-M   'P 1'
#
loop_
_entity.id
_entity.type
_entity.pdbx_description
1 polymer ?
#
loop_
_entity_poly.entity_id
_entity_poly.type
_entity_poly.pdbx_seq_one_letter_code
_entity_poly.pdbx_strand_id
1 'polypeptide(L)'
;MARGLLGKDHPLQLRHKRRMALKKADLIILAGAPMDFRLDYGRHFNGYSKLIFVNLDKKTLNQNKWIKRPTKKIRNKPAEFIISLSKITTFENKKWLKELRTRDIKRNKEIASYSEQETDYVNPMKLCQEIENLIDAFIAYLNYVII
;
A
#
# COMPACT_ATOMS: atom_id res chain seq x y z
N MET A 1 1.86 -0.69 11.03
CA MET A 1 0.87 0.19 10.36
C MET A 1 1.65 1.13 9.45
N ALA A 2 1.19 1.38 8.22
CA ALA A 2 1.89 2.25 7.25
C ALA A 2 0.97 3.30 6.59
N ARG A 3 -0.31 3.32 6.96
CA ARG A 3 -1.26 4.33 6.47
C ARG A 3 -0.88 5.70 7.06
N GLY A 4 -1.03 6.76 6.26
CA GLY A 4 -0.66 8.12 6.63
C GLY A 4 0.74 8.55 6.18
N LEU A 5 1.66 7.59 5.89
CA LEU A 5 3.05 7.92 5.57
C LEU A 5 3.23 8.83 4.34
N LEU A 6 2.40 8.67 3.31
CA LEU A 6 2.48 9.49 2.10
C LEU A 6 1.44 10.62 2.08
N GLY A 7 0.53 10.67 3.06
CA GLY A 7 -0.67 11.50 3.00
C GLY A 7 -1.86 10.80 2.31
N LYS A 8 -3.06 11.37 2.47
CA LYS A 8 -4.32 10.75 2.04
C LYS A 8 -4.40 10.53 0.52
N ASP A 9 -4.04 11.55 -0.24
CA ASP A 9 -4.29 11.66 -1.70
C ASP A 9 -3.00 11.58 -2.53
N HIS A 10 -1.93 11.03 -1.97
CA HIS A 10 -0.65 10.95 -2.65
C HIS A 10 -0.76 10.14 -3.96
N PRO A 11 -0.22 10.63 -5.09
CA PRO A 11 -0.38 10.01 -6.41
C PRO A 11 0.30 8.65 -6.56
N LEU A 12 1.17 8.26 -5.63
CA LEU A 12 1.76 6.91 -5.55
C LEU A 12 1.05 5.98 -4.56
N GLN A 13 0.12 6.49 -3.76
CA GLN A 13 -0.64 5.67 -2.81
C GLN A 13 -1.79 4.97 -3.53
N LEU A 14 -1.81 3.64 -3.45
CA LEU A 14 -2.84 2.78 -4.04
C LEU A 14 -3.39 1.86 -2.95
N ARG A 15 -4.72 1.83 -2.79
CA ARG A 15 -5.40 1.19 -1.64
C ARG A 15 -6.06 -0.14 -2.03
N HIS A 16 -6.52 -0.29 -3.26
CA HIS A 16 -7.38 -1.39 -3.66
C HIS A 16 -6.68 -2.42 -4.53
N LYS A 17 -7.32 -3.59 -4.65
CA LYS A 17 -6.89 -4.71 -5.51
C LYS A 17 -5.40 -5.08 -5.35
N ARG A 18 -4.82 -4.89 -4.15
CA ARG A 18 -3.42 -5.18 -3.81
C ARG A 18 -2.96 -6.57 -4.28
N ARG A 19 -3.78 -7.60 -4.10
CA ARG A 19 -3.47 -8.97 -4.53
C ARG A 19 -3.24 -9.06 -6.05
N MET A 20 -4.04 -8.35 -6.85
CA MET A 20 -3.86 -8.30 -8.31
C MET A 20 -2.60 -7.54 -8.68
N ALA A 21 -2.30 -6.43 -8.00
CA ALA A 21 -1.07 -5.68 -8.23
C ALA A 21 0.17 -6.55 -7.97
N LEU A 22 0.20 -7.28 -6.85
CA LEU A 22 1.31 -8.17 -6.50
C LEU A 22 1.43 -9.40 -7.41
N LYS A 23 0.32 -9.88 -7.97
CA LYS A 23 0.33 -10.96 -8.99
C LYS A 23 0.96 -10.54 -10.31
N LYS A 24 0.93 -9.25 -10.65
CA LYS A 24 1.47 -8.72 -11.92
C LYS A 24 2.84 -8.07 -11.77
N ALA A 25 3.20 -7.62 -10.56
CA ALA A 25 4.48 -6.98 -10.29
C ALA A 25 5.66 -7.90 -10.64
N ASP A 26 6.67 -7.34 -11.29
CA ASP A 26 7.95 -7.95 -11.65
C ASP A 26 9.05 -7.62 -10.62
N LEU A 27 8.89 -6.54 -9.85
CA LEU A 27 9.70 -6.17 -8.71
C LEU A 27 8.82 -5.82 -7.51
N ILE A 28 9.15 -6.38 -6.34
CA ILE A 28 8.47 -6.08 -5.08
C ILE A 28 9.50 -5.73 -4.01
N ILE A 29 9.38 -4.52 -3.45
CA ILE A 29 10.21 -4.05 -2.34
C ILE A 29 9.37 -4.07 -1.07
N LEU A 30 9.74 -4.90 -0.09
CA LEU A 30 9.18 -4.86 1.25
C LEU A 30 10.08 -4.02 2.16
N ALA A 31 9.69 -2.76 2.34
CA ALA A 31 10.38 -1.80 3.20
C ALA A 31 9.77 -1.81 4.60
N GLY A 32 10.45 -2.41 5.58
CA GLY A 32 10.02 -2.46 6.98
C GLY A 32 8.83 -3.37 7.27
N ALA A 33 8.41 -4.19 6.30
CA ALA A 33 7.32 -5.15 6.46
C ALA A 33 7.86 -6.59 6.40
N PRO A 34 7.49 -7.47 7.35
CA PRO A 34 7.75 -8.90 7.22
C PRO A 34 6.86 -9.50 6.12
N MET A 35 7.35 -10.55 5.47
CA MET A 35 6.51 -11.41 4.62
C MET A 35 5.82 -12.45 5.50
N ASP A 36 4.68 -12.06 6.09
CA ASP A 36 3.86 -12.90 6.96
C ASP A 36 2.48 -13.17 6.35
N PHE A 37 1.54 -13.69 7.15
CA PHE A 37 0.17 -14.01 6.75
C PHE A 37 -0.57 -12.83 6.10
N ARG A 38 -0.23 -11.57 6.40
CA ARG A 38 -0.86 -10.38 5.77
C ARG A 38 -0.53 -10.29 4.28
N LEU A 39 0.58 -10.87 3.86
CA LEU A 39 1.02 -11.00 2.48
C LEU A 39 0.78 -12.41 1.92
N ASP A 40 0.05 -13.25 2.65
CA ASP A 40 -0.13 -14.67 2.36
C ASP A 40 1.22 -15.39 2.12
N TYR A 41 2.24 -15.00 2.91
CA TYR A 41 3.61 -15.49 2.79
C TYR A 41 4.20 -15.40 1.36
N GLY A 42 3.70 -14.46 0.55
CA GLY A 42 4.13 -14.26 -0.83
C GLY A 42 3.58 -15.27 -1.84
N ARG A 43 2.68 -16.18 -1.45
CA ARG A 43 2.12 -17.23 -2.33
C ARG A 43 1.44 -16.67 -3.58
N HIS A 44 0.83 -15.50 -3.48
CA HIS A 44 0.14 -14.85 -4.60
C HIS A 44 1.00 -13.87 -5.38
N PHE A 45 2.27 -13.70 -5.03
CA PHE A 45 3.14 -12.80 -5.78
C PHE A 45 3.49 -13.48 -7.12
N ASN A 46 3.73 -12.71 -8.17
CA ASN A 46 4.18 -13.24 -9.47
C ASN A 46 5.39 -14.18 -9.29
N GLY A 47 5.34 -15.42 -9.82
CA GLY A 47 6.44 -16.39 -9.70
C GLY A 47 7.80 -15.86 -10.18
N TYR A 48 7.80 -14.94 -11.15
CA TYR A 48 8.99 -14.33 -11.72
C TYR A 48 9.41 -13.02 -11.04
N SER A 49 8.70 -12.57 -10.01
CA SER A 49 9.02 -11.31 -9.33
C SER A 49 10.38 -11.37 -8.64
N LYS A 50 11.21 -10.35 -8.84
CA LYS A 50 12.37 -10.07 -7.99
C LYS A 50 11.91 -9.47 -6.67
N LEU A 51 12.50 -9.90 -5.57
CA LEU A 51 12.15 -9.43 -4.23
C LEU A 51 13.31 -8.65 -3.60
N ILE A 52 12.99 -7.54 -2.95
CA ILE A 52 13.94 -6.82 -2.10
C ILE A 52 13.31 -6.68 -0.71
N PHE A 53 13.99 -7.21 0.31
CA PHE A 53 13.59 -7.04 1.71
C PHE A 53 14.53 -6.06 2.38
N VAL A 54 13.96 -5.01 2.96
CA VAL A 54 14.72 -3.98 3.67
C VAL A 54 14.20 -3.91 5.09
N ASN A 55 15.04 -4.27 6.06
CA ASN A 55 14.68 -4.24 7.47
C ASN A 55 15.93 -4.17 8.35
N LEU A 56 15.84 -3.55 9.52
CA LEU A 56 16.92 -3.54 10.51
C LEU A 56 17.10 -4.91 11.19
N ASP A 57 15.97 -5.61 11.40
CA ASP A 57 15.96 -6.90 12.08
C ASP A 57 16.44 -8.03 11.17
N LYS A 58 17.57 -8.63 11.57
CA LYS A 58 18.17 -9.78 10.88
C LYS A 58 17.27 -11.02 10.93
N LYS A 59 16.47 -11.20 11.98
CA LYS A 59 15.55 -12.34 12.09
C LYS A 59 14.47 -12.22 11.03
N THR A 60 13.81 -11.06 10.94
CA THR A 60 12.77 -10.77 9.93
C THR A 60 13.29 -10.95 8.49
N LEU A 61 14.49 -10.45 8.17
CA LEU A 61 15.10 -10.68 6.85
C LEU A 61 15.28 -12.17 6.52
N ASN A 62 15.42 -13.03 7.53
CA ASN A 62 15.75 -14.43 7.38
C ASN A 62 14.61 -15.41 7.68
N GLN A 63 13.40 -14.93 8.02
CA GLN A 63 12.23 -15.79 8.23
C GLN A 63 11.80 -16.52 6.94
N ASN A 64 12.00 -15.89 5.79
CA ASN A 64 11.42 -16.35 4.52
C ASN A 64 12.45 -17.02 3.59
N LYS A 65 13.31 -17.89 4.13
CA LYS A 65 14.38 -18.59 3.36
C LYS A 65 13.84 -19.58 2.33
N TRP A 66 12.66 -20.14 2.56
CA TRP A 66 11.96 -21.05 1.65
C TRP A 66 11.51 -20.43 0.31
N ILE A 67 11.57 -19.09 0.15
CA ILE A 67 11.15 -18.42 -1.09
C ILE A 67 12.19 -18.69 -2.18
N LYS A 68 11.78 -19.45 -3.21
CA LYS A 68 12.61 -19.78 -4.38
C LYS A 68 12.48 -18.71 -5.47
N ARG A 69 12.94 -17.48 -5.19
CA ARG A 69 12.94 -16.34 -6.13
C ARG A 69 14.20 -15.50 -5.97
N PRO A 70 14.65 -14.78 -7.01
CA PRO A 70 15.73 -13.81 -6.86
C PRO A 70 15.38 -12.80 -5.76
N THR A 71 16.07 -12.87 -4.63
CA THR A 71 15.74 -12.11 -3.42
C THR A 71 16.99 -11.43 -2.88
N LYS A 72 16.96 -10.09 -2.78
CA LYS A 72 17.99 -9.32 -2.09
C LYS A 72 17.50 -8.97 -0.67
N LYS A 73 18.33 -9.24 0.33
CA LYS A 73 18.08 -8.86 1.72
C LYS A 73 19.04 -7.74 2.11
N ILE A 74 18.50 -6.63 2.57
CA ILE A 74 19.24 -5.43 2.89
C ILE A 74 18.96 -5.09 4.35
N ARG A 75 20.01 -5.14 5.17
CA ARG A 75 19.92 -4.76 6.58
C ARG A 75 20.11 -3.25 6.70
N ASN A 76 19.02 -2.49 6.65
CA ASN A 76 19.05 -1.03 6.72
C ASN A 76 17.71 -0.49 7.26
N LYS A 77 17.70 0.77 7.69
CA LYS A 77 16.50 1.54 7.97
C LYS A 77 15.69 1.70 6.68
N PRO A 78 14.43 1.24 6.64
CA PRO A 78 13.63 1.27 5.41
C PRO A 78 13.46 2.68 4.81
N ALA A 79 13.22 3.69 5.64
CA ALA A 79 13.05 5.07 5.16
C ALA A 79 14.33 5.62 4.52
N GLU A 80 15.48 5.48 5.20
CA GLU A 80 16.78 5.93 4.69
C GLU A 80 17.15 5.22 3.39
N PHE A 81 16.84 3.91 3.27
CA PHE A 81 17.04 3.17 2.04
C PHE A 81 16.21 3.74 0.88
N ILE A 82 14.92 4.01 1.08
CA ILE A 82 14.05 4.55 0.02
C ILE A 82 14.49 5.96 -0.39
N ILE A 83 14.83 6.83 0.58
CA ILE A 83 15.36 8.18 0.31
C ILE A 83 16.68 8.13 -0.46
N SER A 84 17.57 7.20 -0.11
CA SER A 84 18.84 7.03 -0.81
C SER A 84 18.62 6.50 -2.22
N LEU A 85 17.70 5.54 -2.39
CA LEU A 85 17.35 4.97 -3.69
C LEU A 85 16.79 6.05 -4.64
N SER A 86 15.93 6.95 -4.14
CA SER A 86 15.36 8.02 -4.98
C SER A 86 16.38 9.06 -5.45
N LYS A 87 17.54 9.15 -4.79
CA LYS A 87 18.65 10.02 -5.22
C LYS A 87 19.50 9.39 -6.32
N ILE A 88 19.52 8.07 -6.41
CA ILE A 88 20.37 7.32 -7.35
C ILE A 88 19.63 7.02 -8.65
N THR A 89 18.31 6.79 -8.57
CA THR A 89 17.51 6.45 -9.73
C THR A 89 16.09 7.02 -9.63
N THR A 90 15.57 7.42 -10.78
CA THR A 90 14.16 7.75 -10.98
C THR A 90 13.60 6.74 -11.98
N PHE A 91 12.56 6.03 -11.59
CA PHE A 91 11.85 5.11 -12.46
C PHE A 91 10.36 5.41 -12.41
N GLU A 92 9.75 5.60 -13.58
CA GLU A 92 8.32 5.83 -13.68
C GLU A 92 7.74 4.91 -14.76
N ASN A 93 6.79 4.06 -14.36
CA ASN A 93 5.99 3.28 -15.29
C ASN A 93 4.56 3.84 -15.32
N LYS A 94 4.38 4.90 -16.12
CA LYS A 94 3.10 5.61 -16.26
C LYS A 94 1.94 4.70 -16.65
N LYS A 95 2.19 3.72 -17.54
CA LYS A 95 1.19 2.75 -17.98
C LYS A 95 0.73 1.87 -16.81
N TRP A 96 1.67 1.33 -16.05
CA TRP A 96 1.36 0.50 -14.88
C TRP A 96 0.65 1.30 -13.79
N LEU A 97 1.14 2.51 -13.48
CA LEU A 97 0.51 3.37 -12.49
C LEU A 97 -0.93 3.73 -12.89
N LYS A 98 -1.16 4.06 -14.16
CA LYS A 98 -2.51 4.33 -14.68
C LYS A 98 -3.42 3.10 -14.55
N GLU A 99 -2.94 1.90 -14.89
CA GLU A 99 -3.72 0.67 -14.73
C GLU A 99 -4.15 0.44 -13.26
N LEU A 100 -3.22 0.63 -12.32
CA LEU A 100 -3.53 0.52 -10.89
C LEU A 100 -4.50 1.60 -10.42
N ARG A 101 -4.29 2.85 -10.84
CA ARG A 101 -5.14 3.99 -10.48
C ARG A 101 -6.57 3.81 -10.99
N THR A 102 -6.75 3.33 -12.22
CA THR A 102 -8.08 3.04 -12.78
C THR A 102 -8.83 1.99 -11.94
N ARG A 103 -8.14 0.96 -11.45
CA ARG A 103 -8.74 -0.04 -10.56
C ARG A 103 -9.15 0.54 -9.22
N ASP A 104 -8.31 1.39 -8.64
CA ASP A 104 -8.60 2.07 -7.38
C ASP A 104 -9.85 2.96 -7.51
N ILE A 105 -9.91 3.78 -8.57
CA ILE A 105 -11.07 4.65 -8.85
C ILE A 105 -12.33 3.80 -9.03
N LYS A 106 -12.27 2.72 -9.82
CA LYS A 106 -13.40 1.82 -10.00
C LYS A 106 -13.87 1.23 -8.66
N ARG A 107 -12.94 0.78 -7.82
CA ARG A 107 -13.28 0.20 -6.52
C ARG A 107 -13.87 1.23 -5.55
N ASN A 108 -13.39 2.47 -5.58
CA ASN A 108 -13.99 3.55 -4.80
C ASN A 108 -15.45 3.82 -5.23
N LYS A 109 -15.73 3.83 -6.54
CA LYS A 109 -17.11 3.98 -7.05
C LYS A 109 -18.02 2.84 -6.61
N GLU A 110 -17.54 1.59 -6.67
CA GLU A 110 -18.28 0.44 -6.14
C GLU A 110 -18.58 0.60 -4.64
N ILE A 111 -17.60 1.05 -3.86
CA ILE A 111 -17.76 1.30 -2.42
C ILE A 111 -18.79 2.39 -2.14
N ALA A 112 -18.78 3.49 -2.90
CA ALA A 112 -19.76 4.57 -2.80
C ALA A 112 -21.18 4.10 -3.13
N SER A 113 -21.35 3.27 -4.16
CA SER A 113 -22.65 2.69 -4.48
C SER A 113 -23.17 1.76 -3.38
N TYR A 114 -22.31 0.98 -2.73
CA TYR A 114 -22.73 0.11 -1.63
C TYR A 114 -23.13 0.88 -0.36
N SER A 115 -22.51 2.03 -0.10
CA SER A 115 -22.92 2.89 1.04
C SER A 115 -24.26 3.60 0.83
N GLU A 116 -24.74 3.70 -0.40
CA GLU A 116 -26.03 4.33 -0.72
C GLU A 116 -27.21 3.36 -0.63
N GLN A 117 -26.95 2.05 -0.44
CA GLN A 117 -27.99 1.05 -0.31
C GLN A 117 -28.75 1.20 1.01
N GLU A 118 -30.08 1.23 0.93
CA GLU A 118 -30.97 1.14 2.08
C GLU A 118 -30.90 -0.24 2.72
N THR A 119 -30.88 -0.27 4.05
CA THR A 119 -30.82 -1.46 4.87
C THR A 119 -31.73 -1.27 6.08
N ASP A 120 -32.20 -2.36 6.69
CA ASP A 120 -33.08 -2.31 7.87
C ASP A 120 -32.47 -1.54 9.07
N TYR A 121 -31.14 -1.46 9.12
CA TYR A 121 -30.35 -0.74 10.13
C TYR A 121 -29.32 0.17 9.45
N VAL A 122 -28.45 0.81 10.24
CA VAL A 122 -27.38 1.66 9.71
C VAL A 122 -26.46 0.87 8.79
N ASN A 123 -26.33 1.30 7.54
CA ASN A 123 -25.39 0.73 6.59
C ASN A 123 -23.94 0.98 7.09
N PRO A 124 -23.15 -0.08 7.37
CA PRO A 124 -21.82 0.08 7.95
C PRO A 124 -20.84 0.79 7.01
N MET A 125 -21.02 0.69 5.69
CA MET A 125 -20.18 1.41 4.73
C MET A 125 -20.51 2.90 4.74
N LYS A 126 -21.80 3.25 4.86
CA LYS A 126 -22.24 4.64 5.02
C LYS A 126 -21.68 5.25 6.30
N LEU A 127 -21.81 4.56 7.42
CA LEU A 127 -21.26 5.00 8.71
C LEU A 127 -19.74 5.23 8.62
N CYS A 128 -18.98 4.28 8.07
CA CYS A 128 -17.53 4.43 7.92
C CYS A 128 -17.15 5.64 7.04
N GLN A 129 -17.91 5.92 6.00
CA GLN A 129 -17.67 7.08 5.13
C GLN A 129 -17.97 8.40 5.84
N GLU A 130 -19.06 8.49 6.59
CA GLU A 130 -19.35 9.70 7.36
C GLU A 130 -18.28 9.97 8.42
N ILE A 131 -17.76 8.92 9.06
CA ILE A 131 -16.62 9.03 9.98
C ILE A 131 -15.36 9.53 9.23
N GLU A 132 -15.05 8.99 8.03
CA GLU A 132 -13.92 9.46 7.22
C GLU A 132 -14.07 10.96 6.88
N ASN A 133 -15.26 11.38 6.43
CA ASN A 133 -15.57 12.78 6.12
C ASN A 133 -15.40 13.72 7.33
N LEU A 134 -15.88 13.31 8.51
CA LEU A 134 -15.74 14.09 9.74
C LEU A 134 -14.28 14.23 10.17
N ILE A 135 -13.49 13.15 10.05
CA ILE A 135 -12.06 13.18 10.33
C ILE A 135 -11.34 14.13 9.35
N ASP A 136 -11.69 14.10 8.07
CA ASP A 136 -11.09 14.99 7.08
C ASP A 136 -11.41 16.46 7.35
N ALA A 137 -12.67 16.77 7.67
CA ALA A 137 -13.09 18.12 8.02
C ALA A 137 -12.34 18.62 9.27
N PHE A 138 -12.18 17.76 10.28
CA PHE A 138 -11.43 18.09 11.49
C PHE A 138 -9.93 18.35 11.20
N ILE A 139 -9.28 17.52 10.37
CA ILE A 139 -7.89 17.73 9.97
C ILE A 139 -7.73 19.05 9.18
N ALA A 140 -8.66 19.34 8.26
CA ALA A 140 -8.66 20.60 7.52
C ALA A 140 -8.81 21.81 8.45
N TYR A 141 -9.71 21.73 9.44
CA TYR A 141 -9.88 22.75 10.46
C TYR A 141 -8.60 22.96 11.28
N LEU A 142 -7.96 21.89 11.76
CA LEU A 142 -6.70 22.00 12.50
C LEU A 142 -5.60 22.67 11.68
N ASN A 143 -5.47 22.33 10.39
CA ASN A 143 -4.49 22.97 9.51
C ASN A 143 -4.79 24.46 9.30
N TYR A 144 -6.05 24.86 9.30
CA TYR A 144 -6.45 26.27 9.17
C TYR A 144 -6.22 27.09 10.44
N VAL A 145 -6.37 26.49 11.63
CA VAL A 145 -6.25 27.19 12.92
C VAL A 145 -4.81 27.25 13.45
N ILE A 146 -3.96 26.29 13.07
CA ILE A 146 -2.60 26.13 13.60
C ILE A 146 -1.54 26.79 12.68
N ILE A 147 -1.91 27.23 11.47
CA ILE A 147 -1.09 28.06 10.58
C ILE A 147 -1.57 29.51 10.68
#